data_AF-A0A2T7U8C6-F1
#
_entry.id   AF-A0A2T7U8C6-F1
#
_cell.length_a   1.000
_cell.length_b   1.000
_cell.length_c   1.000
_cell.angle_alpha   90.00
_cell.angle_beta   90.00
_cell.angle_gamma   90.00
#
_symmetry.space_group_name_H-M   'P 1'
#
loop_
_entity.id
_entity.type
_entity.pdbx_description
1 polymer ?
#
loop_
_entity_poly.entity_id
_entity_poly.type
_entity_poly.pdbx_seq_one_letter_code
_entity_poly.pdbx_strand_id
1 'polypeptide(L)'
;MQRPCLSCPAVHMALLTYNFYMSRKPTKNQWETLIRHLAVESGSVFFTRHALARMRERHITRLQVLEVLQRGVIRREPEPDIKTGHTLCRMERAITGRNIGVVLALEDASAGAGIVVTALLIGE
;
A
#
# COMPACT_ATOMS: atom_id res chain seq x y z
N MET A 1 -34.60 11.54 -41.71
CA MET A 1 -34.76 11.95 -40.30
C MET A 1 -33.42 11.81 -39.60
N GLN A 2 -32.90 12.94 -39.10
CA GLN A 2 -31.53 13.13 -38.65
C GLN A 2 -31.21 12.33 -37.39
N ARG A 3 -30.02 11.72 -37.40
CA ARG A 3 -29.37 11.08 -36.25
C ARG A 3 -29.01 12.16 -35.22
N PRO A 4 -29.27 11.98 -33.91
CA PRO A 4 -28.81 12.94 -32.91
C PRO A 4 -27.28 12.89 -32.79
N CYS A 5 -26.70 14.09 -32.78
CA CYS A 5 -25.27 14.36 -32.80
C CYS A 5 -24.57 13.83 -31.54
N LEU A 6 -23.58 12.96 -31.71
CA LEU A 6 -22.68 12.43 -30.66
C LEU A 6 -21.55 13.41 -30.28
N SER A 7 -21.71 14.70 -30.57
CA SER A 7 -20.67 15.74 -30.43
C SER A 7 -20.96 16.66 -29.24
N CYS A 8 -21.12 16.09 -28.05
CA CYS A 8 -21.09 16.82 -26.78
C CYS A 8 -20.07 16.15 -25.84
N PRO A 9 -18.87 16.72 -25.66
CA PRO A 9 -17.81 16.10 -24.84
C PRO A 9 -18.13 16.07 -23.34
N ALA A 10 -19.15 16.80 -22.86
CA ALA A 10 -19.49 16.87 -21.44
C ALA A 10 -20.26 15.64 -20.90
N VAL A 11 -20.99 14.90 -21.74
CA VAL A 11 -21.80 13.77 -21.25
C VAL A 11 -20.98 12.48 -21.11
N HIS A 12 -19.85 12.38 -21.83
CA HIS A 12 -18.93 11.23 -21.69
C HIS A 12 -18.13 11.26 -20.38
N MET A 13 -17.93 12.45 -19.79
CA MET A 13 -17.22 12.58 -18.52
C MET A 13 -18.04 12.15 -17.30
N ALA A 14 -19.38 12.29 -17.34
CA ALA A 14 -20.24 12.00 -16.19
C ALA A 14 -20.52 10.50 -15.98
N LEU A 15 -20.42 9.66 -17.02
CA LEU A 15 -20.55 8.20 -16.87
C LEU A 15 -19.23 7.50 -16.55
N LEU A 16 -18.09 8.14 -16.83
CA LEU A 16 -16.76 7.64 -16.43
C LEU A 16 -16.48 7.85 -14.94
N THR A 17 -17.08 8.87 -14.31
CA THR A 17 -17.01 9.06 -12.86
C THR A 17 -17.95 8.12 -12.10
N TYR A 18 -19.06 7.65 -12.70
CA TYR A 18 -20.02 6.79 -11.98
C TYR A 18 -19.60 5.31 -11.92
N ASN A 19 -18.82 4.82 -12.88
CA ASN A 19 -18.17 3.50 -12.78
C ASN A 19 -16.95 3.49 -11.85
N PHE A 20 -16.47 4.67 -11.43
CA PHE A 20 -15.43 4.83 -10.41
C PHE A 20 -15.92 4.43 -9.00
N TYR A 21 -17.24 4.26 -8.82
CA TYR A 21 -17.88 3.81 -7.58
C TYR A 21 -18.27 2.33 -7.60
N MET A 22 -17.60 1.49 -8.39
CA MET A 22 -17.50 0.06 -8.08
C MET A 22 -16.22 -0.18 -7.30
N SER A 23 -16.35 -0.12 -5.98
CA SER A 23 -15.32 -0.45 -5.01
C SER A 23 -14.90 -1.92 -5.14
N ARG A 24 -14.10 -2.24 -6.16
CA ARG A 24 -13.35 -3.50 -6.19
C ARG A 24 -12.28 -3.36 -5.14
N LYS A 25 -12.57 -3.82 -3.92
CA LYS A 25 -11.59 -3.92 -2.84
C LYS A 25 -10.33 -4.56 -3.44
N PRO A 26 -9.20 -3.83 -3.50
CA PRO A 26 -7.96 -4.37 -4.05
C PRO A 26 -7.60 -5.68 -3.35
N THR A 27 -7.30 -6.69 -4.16
CA THR A 27 -6.89 -8.01 -3.67
C THR A 27 -5.53 -7.93 -3.00
N LYS A 28 -5.19 -8.90 -2.14
CA LYS A 28 -3.87 -8.96 -1.48
C LYS A 28 -2.72 -8.87 -2.50
N ASN A 29 -2.84 -9.56 -3.63
CA ASN A 29 -1.84 -9.55 -4.71
C ASN A 29 -1.65 -8.17 -5.35
N GLN A 30 -2.72 -7.37 -5.48
CA GLN A 30 -2.63 -6.00 -6.01
C GLN A 30 -1.88 -5.10 -5.03
N TRP A 31 -2.18 -5.18 -3.74
CA TRP A 31 -1.44 -4.45 -2.71
C TRP A 31 0.04 -4.86 -2.66
N GLU A 32 0.32 -6.16 -2.70
CA GLU A 32 1.70 -6.64 -2.75
C GLU A 32 2.44 -6.09 -3.97
N THR A 33 1.81 -6.12 -5.15
CA THR A 33 2.42 -5.60 -6.38
C THR A 33 2.72 -4.09 -6.27
N LEU A 34 1.77 -3.32 -5.75
CA LEU A 34 1.94 -1.89 -5.50
C LEU A 34 3.09 -1.63 -4.52
N ILE A 35 3.10 -2.31 -3.38
CA ILE A 35 4.14 -2.13 -2.35
C ILE A 35 5.52 -2.50 -2.89
N ARG A 36 5.61 -3.57 -3.69
CA ARG A 36 6.87 -3.95 -4.34
C ARG A 36 7.37 -2.87 -5.28
N HIS A 37 6.49 -2.29 -6.09
CA HIS A 37 6.82 -1.17 -6.98
C HIS A 37 7.33 0.03 -6.18
N LEU A 38 6.61 0.44 -5.14
CA LEU A 38 7.02 1.53 -4.25
C LEU A 38 8.35 1.26 -3.56
N ALA A 39 8.65 0.01 -3.22
CA ALA A 39 9.89 -0.34 -2.53
C ALA A 39 11.12 -0.45 -3.44
N VAL A 40 10.93 -0.60 -4.76
CA VAL A 40 12.02 -0.47 -5.74
C VAL A 40 12.49 0.99 -5.77
N GLU A 41 11.54 1.92 -5.82
CA GLU A 41 11.82 3.36 -5.72
C GLU A 41 11.89 3.78 -4.25
N SER A 42 13.04 3.58 -3.60
CA SER A 42 13.20 3.88 -2.16
C SER A 42 12.79 5.31 -1.72
N GLY A 43 12.67 6.27 -2.65
CA GLY A 43 12.14 7.62 -2.42
C GLY A 43 10.61 7.68 -2.22
N SER A 44 9.89 6.63 -2.58
CA SER A 44 8.43 6.51 -2.46
C SER A 44 8.00 5.84 -1.14
N VAL A 45 8.97 5.48 -0.28
CA VAL A 45 8.72 4.88 1.04
C VAL A 45 9.18 5.83 2.15
N PHE A 46 8.21 6.37 2.89
CA PHE A 46 8.45 7.30 3.98
C PHE A 46 8.37 6.60 5.34
N PHE A 47 9.16 7.06 6.31
CA PHE A 47 9.22 6.46 7.64
C PHE A 47 8.74 7.46 8.68
N THR A 48 7.73 7.09 9.46
CA THR A 48 7.30 7.91 10.60
C THR A 48 8.35 7.87 11.72
N ARG A 49 8.35 8.91 12.58
CA ARG A 49 9.19 8.91 13.80
C ARG A 49 8.89 7.70 14.69
N HIS A 50 7.63 7.28 14.75
CA HIS A 50 7.21 6.08 15.48
C HIS A 50 7.86 4.82 14.89
N ALA A 51 7.79 4.63 13.57
CA ALA A 51 8.42 3.49 12.91
C ALA A 51 9.94 3.44 13.16
N LEU A 52 10.63 4.58 13.04
CA LEU A 52 12.06 4.65 13.28
C LEU A 52 12.44 4.28 14.72
N ALA A 53 11.64 4.71 15.71
CA ALA A 53 11.84 4.32 17.11
C ALA A 53 11.69 2.80 17.29
N ARG A 54 10.61 2.20 16.75
CA ARG A 54 10.38 0.74 16.82
C ARG A 54 11.45 -0.07 16.10
N MET A 55 11.91 0.40 14.95
CA MET A 55 13.01 -0.21 14.22
C MET A 55 14.29 -0.23 15.06
N ARG A 56 14.60 0.89 15.74
CA ARG A 56 15.77 1.00 16.61
C ARG A 56 15.68 0.06 17.82
N GLU A 57 14.53 0.03 18.50
CA GLU A 57 14.27 -0.88 19.64
C GLU A 57 14.47 -2.35 19.26
N ARG A 58 14.08 -2.71 18.04
CA ARG A 58 14.06 -4.11 17.55
C ARG A 58 15.26 -4.48 16.70
N HIS A 59 16.24 -3.59 16.56
CA HIS A 59 17.42 -3.80 15.70
C HIS A 59 17.00 -4.21 14.27
N ILE A 60 16.01 -3.52 13.72
CA ILE A 60 15.54 -3.68 12.33
C ILE A 60 16.14 -2.55 11.50
N THR A 61 16.90 -2.92 10.48
CA THR A 61 17.55 -1.94 9.58
C THR A 61 16.60 -1.49 8.47
N ARG A 62 16.87 -0.32 7.87
CA ARG A 62 16.11 0.15 6.69
C ARG A 62 16.21 -0.82 5.52
N LEU A 63 17.37 -1.47 5.34
CA LEU A 63 17.58 -2.48 4.31
C LEU A 63 16.67 -3.69 4.52
N GLN A 64 16.55 -4.18 5.76
CA GLN A 64 15.61 -5.25 6.08
C GLN A 64 14.17 -4.84 5.82
N VAL A 65 13.77 -3.61 6.17
CA VAL A 65 12.43 -3.10 5.84
C VAL A 65 12.21 -3.11 4.33
N LEU A 66 13.11 -2.53 3.55
CA LEU A 66 12.99 -2.52 2.09
C LEU A 66 12.94 -3.94 1.51
N GLU A 67 13.72 -4.88 2.02
CA GLU A 67 13.65 -6.27 1.58
C GLU A 67 12.28 -6.91 1.89
N VAL A 68 11.72 -6.66 3.08
CA VAL A 68 10.35 -7.11 3.42
C VAL A 68 9.33 -6.50 2.45
N LEU A 69 9.48 -5.24 2.06
CA LEU A 69 8.54 -4.60 1.13
C LEU A 69 8.70 -5.10 -0.32
N GLN A 70 9.93 -5.33 -0.77
CA GLN A 70 10.21 -5.79 -2.12
C GLN A 70 9.85 -7.27 -2.34
N ARG A 71 9.93 -8.10 -1.29
CA ARG A 71 9.85 -9.55 -1.45
C ARG A 71 8.98 -10.24 -0.40
N GLY A 72 8.30 -9.48 0.46
CA GLY A 72 7.37 -10.02 1.43
C GLY A 72 6.02 -10.33 0.82
N VAL A 73 5.14 -10.84 1.69
CA VAL A 73 3.76 -11.19 1.37
C VAL A 73 2.81 -10.66 2.43
N ILE A 74 1.57 -10.38 2.03
CA ILE A 74 0.50 -9.95 2.91
C ILE A 74 -0.20 -11.19 3.46
N ARG A 75 0.05 -11.52 4.72
CA ARG A 75 -0.62 -12.65 5.38
C ARG A 75 -1.98 -12.26 5.94
N ARG A 76 -2.04 -11.14 6.66
CA ARG A 76 -3.29 -10.58 7.21
C ARG A 76 -4.05 -9.77 6.18
N GLU A 77 -5.37 -9.68 6.31
CA GLU A 77 -6.12 -8.79 5.42
C GLU A 77 -5.72 -7.33 5.64
N PRO A 78 -5.59 -6.54 4.55
CA PRO A 78 -5.41 -5.10 4.68
C PRO A 78 -6.55 -4.47 5.48
N GLU A 79 -6.19 -3.70 6.50
CA GLU A 79 -7.12 -3.08 7.43
C GLU A 79 -7.36 -1.63 7.01
N PRO A 80 -8.57 -1.24 6.57
CA PRO A 80 -8.87 0.16 6.29
C PRO A 80 -8.97 0.94 7.60
N ASP A 81 -8.16 1.99 7.75
CA ASP A 81 -8.26 2.91 8.86
C ASP A 81 -9.29 4.01 8.54
N ILE A 82 -10.45 3.90 9.19
CA ILE A 82 -11.59 4.81 9.04
C ILE A 82 -11.22 6.25 9.44
N LYS A 83 -10.22 6.43 10.31
CA LYS A 83 -9.85 7.77 10.82
C LYS A 83 -8.96 8.55 9.87
N THR A 84 -8.07 7.86 9.16
CA THR A 84 -7.09 8.50 8.28
C THR A 84 -7.44 8.33 6.80
N GLY A 85 -8.34 7.41 6.47
CA GLY A 85 -8.64 7.04 5.09
C GLY A 85 -7.57 6.17 4.45
N HIS A 86 -6.49 5.84 5.17
CA HIS A 86 -5.43 4.97 4.68
C HIS A 86 -5.77 3.49 4.87
N THR A 87 -5.30 2.66 3.96
CA THR A 87 -5.29 1.21 4.12
C THR A 87 -3.97 0.75 4.71
N LEU A 88 -4.04 0.06 5.85
CA LEU A 88 -2.89 -0.53 6.51
C LEU A 88 -2.62 -1.92 5.92
N CYS A 89 -1.49 -2.05 5.24
CA CYS A 89 -1.00 -3.29 4.67
C CYS A 89 0.18 -3.80 5.47
N ARG A 90 0.09 -5.03 5.98
CA ARG A 90 1.20 -5.68 6.68
C ARG A 90 1.92 -6.69 5.78
N MET A 91 3.15 -6.35 5.42
CA MET A 91 4.07 -7.23 4.70
C MET A 91 4.90 -8.03 5.70
N GLU A 92 5.08 -9.32 5.45
CA GLU A 92 5.87 -10.21 6.31
C GLU A 92 6.89 -10.98 5.48
N ARG A 93 8.10 -11.14 6.03
CA ARG A 93 9.17 -11.93 5.42
C ARG A 93 10.16 -12.41 6.49
N ALA A 94 10.62 -13.65 6.35
CA ALA A 94 11.75 -14.16 7.11
C ALA A 94 13.08 -13.70 6.48
N ILE A 95 13.90 -13.00 7.26
CA ILE A 95 15.24 -12.55 6.89
C ILE A 95 16.21 -13.08 7.95
N THR A 96 17.21 -13.87 7.53
CA THR A 96 18.25 -14.45 8.40
C THR A 96 17.70 -15.10 9.68
N GLY A 97 16.62 -15.88 9.56
CA GLY A 97 15.97 -16.54 10.70
C GLY A 97 15.05 -15.66 11.56
N ARG A 98 14.92 -14.36 11.24
CA ARG A 98 14.02 -13.42 11.93
C ARG A 98 12.82 -13.16 11.04
N ASN A 99 11.61 -13.37 11.55
CA ASN A 99 10.40 -13.01 10.80
C ASN A 99 10.05 -11.55 11.06
N ILE A 100 10.20 -10.71 10.05
CA ILE A 100 9.99 -9.27 10.15
C ILE A 100 8.65 -8.94 9.49
N GLY A 101 7.81 -8.23 10.24
CA GLY A 101 6.58 -7.62 9.76
C GLY A 101 6.73 -6.12 9.62
N VAL A 102 6.29 -5.55 8.51
CA VAL A 102 6.29 -4.10 8.28
C VAL A 102 4.87 -3.68 7.92
N VAL A 103 4.36 -2.66 8.61
CA VAL A 103 3.02 -2.10 8.37
C VAL A 103 3.18 -0.80 7.60
N LEU A 104 2.58 -0.75 6.41
CA LEU A 104 2.50 0.44 5.55
C LEU A 104 1.08 0.97 5.55
N ALA A 105 0.96 2.29 5.64
CA ALA A 105 -0.25 3.02 5.28
C ALA A 105 -0.14 3.45 3.81
N LEU A 106 -1.17 3.14 3.05
CA LEU A 106 -1.34 3.52 1.64
C LEU A 106 -2.67 4.24 1.50
N GLU A 107 -2.75 5.28 0.66
CA GLU A 107 -4.02 5.98 0.40
C GLU A 107 -5.00 5.09 -0.34
N ASP A 108 -4.58 4.50 -1.46
CA ASP A 108 -5.40 3.64 -2.29
C ASP A 108 -4.53 2.66 -3.12
N ALA A 109 -5.17 1.88 -4.00
CA ALA A 109 -4.51 0.91 -4.87
C ALA A 109 -3.64 1.53 -5.99
N SER A 110 -3.65 2.85 -6.13
CA SER A 110 -2.87 3.66 -7.06
C SER A 110 -1.90 4.62 -6.36
N ALA A 111 -1.69 4.44 -5.05
CA ALA A 111 -0.85 5.33 -4.25
C ALA A 111 0.58 5.39 -4.80
N GLY A 112 1.08 6.60 -5.06
CA GLY A 112 2.45 6.84 -5.50
C GLY A 112 3.50 6.80 -4.38
N ALA A 113 3.06 6.71 -3.12
CA ALA A 113 3.92 6.63 -1.96
C ALA A 113 3.31 5.76 -0.85
N GLY A 114 4.16 5.20 0.00
CA GLY A 114 3.76 4.41 1.17
C GLY A 114 4.43 4.91 2.44
N ILE A 115 3.67 4.95 3.53
CA ILE A 115 4.16 5.42 4.83
C ILE A 115 4.34 4.22 5.76
N VAL A 116 5.57 3.94 6.17
CA VAL A 116 5.87 2.94 7.19
C VAL A 116 5.42 3.48 8.54
N VAL A 117 4.39 2.83 9.10
CA VAL A 117 3.81 3.17 10.40
C VAL A 117 4.56 2.44 11.51
N THR A 118 4.89 1.16 11.31
CA THR A 118 5.63 0.37 12.29
C THR A 118 6.34 -0.82 11.65
N ALA A 119 7.41 -1.31 12.30
CA ALA A 119 8.12 -2.52 11.94
C ALA A 119 8.27 -3.39 13.19
N LEU A 120 7.95 -4.67 13.10
CA LEU A 120 7.81 -5.60 14.23
C LEU A 120 8.42 -6.96 13.92
N LEU A 121 8.75 -7.72 14.96
CA LEU A 121 9.18 -9.11 14.85
C LEU A 121 7.95 -9.99 15.08
N ILE A 122 7.73 -10.94 14.18
CA ILE A 122 6.59 -11.86 14.21
C ILE A 122 7.06 -13.15 14.89
N GLY A 123 6.39 -13.55 15.98
CA GLY A 123 6.67 -14.81 16.67
C GLY A 123 7.67 -14.70 17.83
N GLU A 124 7.92 -13.49 18.32
CA GLU A 124 8.52 -13.25 19.64
C GLU A 124 7.43 -13.07 20.72
#